data_AF-A0A951VKV4-F1
#
_entry.id   AF-A0A951VKV4-F1
#
_cell.length_a   1.000
_cell.length_b   1.000
_cell.length_c   1.000
_cell.angle_alpha   90.00
_cell.angle_beta   90.00
_cell.angle_gamma   90.00
#
_symmetry.space_group_name_H-M   'P 1'
#
loop_
_entity.id
_entity.type
_entity.pdbx_description
1 polymer ?
#
loop_
_entity_poly.entity_id
_entity_poly.type
_entity_poly.pdbx_seq_one_letter_code
_entity_poly.pdbx_strand_id
1 'polypeptide(L)'
;MNRIIPENNEIASPIPASSTEPILESGHEAANILLRNSSFFLGADTIIKILSFIFNVYVVRQLGDERFGFYSAALAYAGIFSIIGDLGMTQYATREIARGRHKADDLFWNLVILRLMLAVVATTLITLSAHYIAGYNLQMVFGIFLVCIGFFFYAFSGPVEIVLSGKERIDYISIMTIIGQLGFVVFGTLVLVGGISFHGLIVATYIAVPVSALFGVRYIKRLNLATLKFKITPGIWASIIKHSLPFALITFTLVAATDLDTVLLSLWRSPHEVGWYKAAYNLVFKLLFIRGALLTTLTPQMSRYYGVSSARVGKTFNASFKILWMFSLPIALGTSVLARPIITFLYTDE
;
A
#
# COMPACT_ATOMS: atom_id res chain seq x y z
N MET A 1 20.62 -16.66 81.70
CA MET A 1 21.34 -15.39 81.53
C MET A 1 20.58 -14.57 80.48
N ASN A 2 19.75 -13.64 80.96
CA ASN A 2 18.88 -12.76 80.18
C ASN A 2 19.68 -11.84 79.25
N ARG A 3 19.16 -11.54 78.05
CA ARG A 3 18.72 -10.19 77.62
C ARG A 3 18.25 -10.21 76.15
N ILE A 4 16.95 -10.04 75.92
CA ILE A 4 16.22 -8.82 75.49
C ILE A 4 16.11 -8.69 73.95
N ILE A 5 14.89 -8.88 73.48
CA ILE A 5 14.32 -8.51 72.18
C ILE A 5 13.94 -7.01 72.23
N PRO A 6 14.09 -6.22 71.15
CA PRO A 6 13.25 -5.06 70.94
C PRO A 6 12.11 -5.40 69.97
N GLU A 7 10.91 -5.31 70.53
CA GLU A 7 9.60 -5.43 69.89
C GLU A 7 9.32 -4.10 69.18
N ASN A 8 9.36 -4.07 67.85
CA ASN A 8 8.92 -2.91 67.07
C ASN A 8 7.56 -3.20 66.46
N ASN A 9 6.54 -2.78 67.18
CA ASN A 9 5.13 -2.86 66.84
C ASN A 9 4.72 -1.53 66.17
N GLU A 10 4.90 -1.41 64.86
CA GLU A 10 4.24 -0.35 64.08
C GLU A 10 2.99 -0.94 63.41
N ILE A 11 1.88 -0.68 64.08
CA ILE A 11 0.52 -0.91 63.60
C ILE A 11 0.29 0.01 62.40
N ALA A 12 0.03 -0.60 61.24
CA ALA A 12 -0.38 0.08 60.02
C ALA A 12 -1.63 0.94 60.31
N SER A 13 -1.52 2.25 60.09
CA SER A 13 -2.65 3.17 60.05
C SER A 13 -3.46 2.95 58.76
N PRO A 14 -4.81 2.98 58.80
CA PRO A 14 -5.61 2.89 57.60
C PRO A 14 -5.49 4.21 56.82
N ILE A 15 -5.00 4.12 55.59
CA ILE A 15 -4.99 5.23 54.63
C ILE A 15 -6.45 5.67 54.41
N PRO A 16 -6.78 6.97 54.52
CA PRO A 16 -8.12 7.44 54.24
C PRO A 16 -8.46 7.24 52.77
N ALA A 17 -9.63 6.66 52.49
CA ALA A 17 -10.18 6.57 51.15
C ALA A 17 -10.41 7.98 50.57
N SER A 18 -9.43 8.50 49.82
CA SER A 18 -9.65 9.63 48.92
C SER A 18 -10.36 9.11 47.67
N SER A 19 -11.67 9.25 47.68
CA SER A 19 -12.57 9.05 46.55
C SER A 19 -12.25 10.04 45.42
N THR A 20 -11.54 9.58 44.39
CA THR A 20 -11.66 10.07 43.01
C THR A 20 -11.21 8.96 42.06
N GLU A 21 -12.04 7.93 41.91
CA GLU A 21 -12.01 7.11 40.70
C GLU A 21 -12.64 7.93 39.56
N PRO A 22 -11.97 8.11 38.41
CA PRO A 22 -12.66 8.52 37.20
C PRO A 22 -13.46 7.33 36.70
N ILE A 23 -14.74 7.43 37.01
CA ILE A 23 -15.94 6.73 36.53
C ILE A 23 -15.76 6.11 35.14
N LEU A 24 -16.25 4.87 35.05
CA LEU A 24 -16.44 3.99 33.88
C LEU A 24 -17.33 4.57 32.75
N GLU A 25 -17.40 5.89 32.57
CA GLU A 25 -18.13 6.57 31.49
C GLU A 25 -17.35 6.62 30.15
N SER A 26 -16.05 6.33 30.17
CA SER A 26 -15.16 6.54 29.02
C SER A 26 -15.18 5.44 27.94
N GLY A 27 -15.74 4.26 28.21
CA GLY A 27 -15.73 3.14 27.28
C GLY A 27 -16.64 3.34 26.06
N HIS A 28 -17.87 3.79 26.29
CA HIS A 28 -18.85 4.01 25.22
C HIS A 28 -18.55 5.29 24.41
N GLU A 29 -18.07 6.35 25.05
CA GLU A 29 -17.71 7.59 24.37
C GLU A 29 -16.41 7.43 23.56
N ALA A 30 -15.39 6.77 24.11
CA ALA A 30 -14.17 6.43 23.36
C ALA A 30 -14.47 5.46 22.21
N ALA A 31 -15.35 4.46 22.40
CA ALA A 31 -15.79 3.58 21.32
C ALA A 31 -16.57 4.34 20.24
N ASN A 32 -17.47 5.27 20.61
CA ASN A 32 -18.21 6.11 19.66
C ASN A 32 -17.29 7.07 18.90
N ILE A 33 -16.30 7.67 19.55
CA ILE A 33 -15.29 8.53 18.90
C ILE A 33 -14.43 7.69 17.95
N LEU A 34 -14.00 6.49 18.36
CA LEU A 34 -13.21 5.58 17.53
C LEU A 34 -14.02 5.13 16.31
N LEU A 35 -15.28 4.71 16.50
CA LEU A 35 -16.18 4.30 15.42
C LEU A 35 -16.52 5.46 14.46
N ARG A 36 -16.75 6.67 14.98
CA ARG A 36 -16.98 7.88 14.15
C ARG A 36 -15.76 8.23 13.33
N ASN A 37 -14.57 8.17 13.93
CA ASN A 37 -13.33 8.43 13.21
C ASN A 37 -13.05 7.34 12.16
N SER A 38 -13.19 6.05 12.51
CA SER A 38 -13.01 4.94 11.58
C SER A 38 -14.01 4.96 10.41
N SER A 39 -15.28 5.27 10.66
CA SER A 39 -16.29 5.40 9.59
C SER A 39 -16.02 6.59 8.68
N PHE A 40 -15.58 7.74 9.23
CA PHE A 40 -15.13 8.87 8.42
C PHE A 40 -13.94 8.50 7.53
N PHE A 41 -12.94 7.78 8.06
CA PHE A 41 -11.79 7.34 7.27
C PHE A 41 -12.17 6.33 6.18
N LEU A 42 -13.05 5.37 6.47
CA LEU A 42 -13.56 4.43 5.47
C LEU A 42 -14.34 5.15 4.36
N GLY A 43 -15.12 6.17 4.71
CA GLY A 43 -15.81 7.03 3.75
C GLY A 43 -14.83 7.81 2.87
N ALA A 44 -13.82 8.44 3.47
CA ALA A 44 -12.77 9.18 2.76
C ALA A 44 -11.96 8.26 1.82
N ASP A 45 -11.60 7.06 2.27
CA ASP A 45 -10.91 6.04 1.47
C ASP A 45 -11.78 5.51 0.31
N THR A 46 -13.10 5.51 0.48
CA THR A 46 -14.01 5.15 -0.62
C THR A 46 -14.10 6.28 -1.65
N ILE A 47 -14.24 7.52 -1.19
CA ILE A 47 -14.27 8.71 -2.06
C ILE A 47 -12.97 8.83 -2.86
N ILE A 48 -11.82 8.59 -2.22
CA ILE A 48 -10.53 8.69 -2.90
C ILE A 48 -10.37 7.62 -3.99
N LYS A 49 -10.87 6.39 -3.77
CA LYS A 49 -10.88 5.34 -4.81
C LYS A 49 -11.76 5.70 -6.00
N ILE A 50 -12.92 6.32 -5.76
CA ILE A 50 -13.81 6.81 -6.81
C ILE A 50 -13.09 7.92 -7.59
N LEU A 51 -12.44 8.87 -6.90
CA LEU A 51 -11.66 9.92 -7.54
C LEU A 51 -10.50 9.33 -8.38
N SER A 52 -9.77 8.35 -7.85
CA SER A 52 -8.73 7.63 -8.60
C SER A 52 -9.27 6.96 -9.85
N PHE A 53 -10.48 6.40 -9.80
CA PHE A 53 -11.13 5.78 -10.94
C PHE A 53 -11.49 6.81 -12.01
N ILE A 54 -12.19 7.88 -11.63
CA ILE A 54 -12.56 8.97 -12.55
C ILE A 54 -11.31 9.58 -13.19
N PHE A 55 -10.28 9.82 -12.38
CA PHE A 55 -9.01 10.35 -12.89
C PHE A 55 -8.30 9.37 -13.83
N ASN A 56 -8.35 8.07 -13.57
CA ASN A 56 -7.79 7.08 -14.49
C ASN A 56 -8.53 7.10 -15.85
N VAL A 57 -9.86 7.20 -15.84
CA VAL A 57 -10.65 7.37 -17.08
C VAL A 57 -10.22 8.65 -17.81
N TYR A 58 -10.07 9.76 -17.09
CA TYR A 58 -9.57 11.01 -17.65
C TYR A 58 -8.17 10.86 -18.28
N VAL A 59 -7.25 10.16 -17.60
CA VAL A 59 -5.90 9.86 -18.11
C VAL A 59 -5.96 9.10 -19.44
N VAL A 60 -6.78 8.03 -19.52
CA VAL A 60 -6.91 7.25 -20.77
C VAL A 60 -7.42 8.15 -21.90
N ARG A 61 -8.47 8.94 -21.65
CA ARG A 61 -9.06 9.84 -22.66
C ARG A 61 -8.11 10.92 -23.15
N GLN A 62 -7.25 11.46 -22.29
CA GLN A 62 -6.33 12.53 -22.65
C GLN A 62 -5.07 12.02 -23.34
N LEU A 63 -4.60 10.83 -22.97
CA LEU A 63 -3.41 10.24 -23.57
C LEU A 63 -3.70 9.56 -24.90
N GLY A 64 -4.93 9.07 -25.10
CA GLY A 64 -5.23 8.13 -26.18
C GLY A 64 -4.63 6.76 -25.91
N ASP A 65 -4.96 5.80 -26.77
CA ASP A 65 -4.56 4.41 -26.64
C ASP A 65 -3.03 4.19 -26.68
N GLU A 66 -2.31 4.84 -27.60
CA GLU A 66 -0.87 4.65 -27.80
C GLU A 66 -0.05 5.13 -26.59
N ARG A 67 -0.26 6.39 -26.16
CA ARG A 67 0.51 6.98 -25.04
C ARG A 67 0.11 6.34 -23.72
N PHE A 68 -1.16 5.96 -23.56
CA PHE A 68 -1.61 5.19 -22.41
C PHE A 68 -1.00 3.78 -22.40
N GLY A 69 -0.79 3.18 -23.58
CA GLY A 69 -0.05 1.95 -23.78
C GLY A 69 1.40 2.06 -23.29
N PHE A 70 2.14 3.08 -23.74
CA PHE A 70 3.50 3.36 -23.25
C PHE A 70 3.54 3.58 -21.74
N TYR A 71 2.62 4.40 -21.21
CA TYR A 71 2.49 4.65 -19.77
C TYR A 71 2.30 3.36 -18.98
N SER A 72 1.34 2.54 -19.40
CA SER A 72 0.98 1.29 -18.75
C SER A 72 2.10 0.25 -18.84
N ALA A 73 2.72 0.13 -20.01
CA ALA A 73 3.84 -0.78 -20.21
C ALA A 73 5.06 -0.38 -19.36
N ALA A 74 5.36 0.92 -19.25
CA ALA A 74 6.50 1.40 -18.46
C ALA A 74 6.31 1.07 -16.97
N LEU A 75 5.10 1.30 -16.45
CA LEU A 75 4.72 0.95 -15.09
C LEU A 75 4.78 -0.57 -14.86
N ALA A 76 4.24 -1.37 -15.78
CA ALA A 76 4.22 -2.83 -15.65
C ALA A 76 5.64 -3.42 -15.70
N TYR A 77 6.48 -2.94 -16.63
CA TYR A 77 7.86 -3.42 -16.77
C TYR A 77 8.68 -3.12 -15.52
N ALA A 78 8.70 -1.87 -15.06
CA ALA A 78 9.39 -1.53 -13.82
C ALA A 78 8.77 -2.20 -12.59
N GLY A 79 7.45 -2.39 -12.58
CA GLY A 79 6.68 -3.03 -11.52
C GLY A 79 7.11 -4.47 -11.26
N ILE A 80 7.24 -5.31 -12.30
CA ILE A 80 7.68 -6.71 -12.15
C ILE A 80 9.08 -6.79 -11.52
N PHE A 81 9.98 -5.87 -11.89
CA PHE A 81 11.34 -5.82 -11.34
C PHE A 81 11.46 -5.04 -10.02
N SER A 82 10.36 -4.50 -9.47
CA SER A 82 10.34 -3.81 -8.17
C SER A 82 10.85 -4.67 -7.01
N ILE A 83 10.84 -6.00 -7.15
CA ILE A 83 11.46 -6.92 -6.18
C ILE A 83 12.92 -6.54 -5.89
N ILE A 84 13.65 -6.02 -6.89
CA ILE A 84 15.05 -5.60 -6.72
C ILE A 84 15.14 -4.38 -5.78
N GLY A 85 14.16 -3.47 -5.83
CA GLY A 85 14.12 -2.24 -5.04
C GLY A 85 13.74 -2.42 -3.58
N ASP A 86 13.02 -3.49 -3.22
CA ASP A 86 12.55 -3.74 -1.84
C ASP A 86 13.06 -5.03 -1.21
N LEU A 87 13.30 -6.10 -1.98
CA LEU A 87 13.67 -7.44 -1.49
C LEU A 87 12.76 -7.96 -0.34
N GLY A 88 11.49 -7.54 -0.31
CA GLY A 88 10.52 -7.96 0.72
C GLY A 88 10.72 -7.31 2.09
N MET A 89 11.58 -6.28 2.18
CA MET A 89 11.87 -5.60 3.44
C MET A 89 10.63 -4.96 4.07
N THR A 90 9.66 -4.54 3.26
CA THR A 90 8.42 -3.91 3.75
C THR A 90 7.68 -4.83 4.74
N GLN A 91 7.41 -6.07 4.33
CA GLN A 91 6.62 -7.03 5.07
C GLN A 91 7.41 -7.58 6.26
N TYR A 92 8.70 -7.85 6.07
CA TYR A 92 9.58 -8.27 7.16
C TYR A 92 9.65 -7.22 8.27
N ALA A 93 10.00 -5.98 7.94
CA ALA A 93 10.18 -4.93 8.93
C ALA A 93 8.87 -4.55 9.64
N THR A 94 7.76 -4.49 8.89
CA THR A 94 6.43 -4.26 9.47
C THR A 94 6.10 -5.35 10.51
N ARG A 95 6.36 -6.62 10.18
CA ARG A 95 6.13 -7.75 11.09
C ARG A 95 7.00 -7.68 12.35
N GLU A 96 8.27 -7.33 12.20
CA GLU A 96 9.21 -7.27 13.34
C GLU A 96 8.92 -6.09 14.28
N ILE A 97 8.46 -4.95 13.75
CA ILE A 97 7.98 -3.81 14.55
C ILE A 97 6.68 -4.17 15.27
N ALA A 98 5.71 -4.78 14.57
CA ALA A 98 4.42 -5.19 15.16
C ALA A 98 4.59 -6.22 16.29
N ARG A 99 5.57 -7.12 16.16
CA ARG A 99 5.92 -8.11 17.19
C ARG A 99 6.74 -7.55 18.36
N GLY A 100 7.16 -6.28 18.29
CA GLY A 100 8.01 -5.65 19.30
C GLY A 100 9.43 -6.22 19.38
N ARG A 101 9.86 -7.02 18.39
CA ARG A 101 11.19 -7.65 18.36
C ARG A 101 12.31 -6.66 18.04
N HIS A 102 11.98 -5.63 17.26
CA HIS A 102 12.88 -4.53 16.93
C HIS A 102 12.18 -3.20 17.20
N LYS A 103 12.94 -2.20 17.68
CA LYS A 103 12.45 -0.83 17.74
C LYS A 103 12.45 -0.25 16.33
N ALA A 104 11.44 0.56 16.02
CA ALA A 104 11.36 1.29 14.77
C ALA A 104 12.64 2.10 14.47
N ASP A 105 13.23 2.69 15.52
CA ASP A 105 14.48 3.46 15.45
C ASP A 105 15.70 2.64 15.00
N ASP A 106 15.74 1.34 15.29
CA ASP A 106 16.87 0.49 14.91
C ASP A 106 16.78 0.08 13.43
N LEU A 107 15.59 0.10 12.83
CA LEU A 107 15.37 -0.33 11.45
C LEU A 107 15.29 0.84 10.46
N PHE A 108 14.69 1.97 10.84
CA PHE A 108 14.29 3.04 9.92
C PHE A 108 15.41 3.48 8.97
N TRP A 109 16.54 3.97 9.50
CA TRP A 109 17.63 4.48 8.68
C TRP A 109 18.44 3.38 7.97
N ASN A 110 18.48 2.17 8.54
CA ASN A 110 19.05 1.02 7.85
C ASN A 110 18.24 0.66 6.60
N LEU A 111 16.90 0.67 6.70
CA LEU A 111 16.00 0.43 5.57
C LEU A 111 16.11 1.53 4.51
N VAL A 112 16.17 2.81 4.92
CA VAL A 112 16.34 3.94 3.99
C VAL A 112 17.61 3.74 3.15
N ILE A 113 18.75 3.45 3.78
CA ILE A 113 20.03 3.34 3.08
C ILE A 113 20.08 2.09 2.21
N LEU A 114 19.63 0.93 2.73
CA LEU A 114 19.52 -0.28 1.94
C LEU A 114 18.65 -0.06 0.69
N ARG A 115 17.50 0.58 0.85
CA ARG A 115 16.61 0.89 -0.29
C ARG A 115 17.20 1.90 -1.25
N LEU A 116 17.96 2.90 -0.79
CA LEU A 116 18.66 3.82 -1.70
C LEU A 116 19.71 3.08 -2.53
N MET A 117 20.48 2.18 -1.92
CA MET A 117 21.43 1.33 -2.65
C MET A 117 20.73 0.44 -3.66
N LEU A 118 19.63 -0.22 -3.24
CA LEU A 118 18.82 -1.04 -4.13
C LEU A 118 18.12 -0.24 -5.22
N ALA A 119 17.71 1.01 -4.97
CA ALA A 119 17.12 1.89 -5.98
C ALA A 119 18.11 2.21 -7.09
N VAL A 120 19.37 2.46 -6.78
CA VAL A 120 20.44 2.64 -7.78
C VAL A 120 20.62 1.38 -8.62
N VAL A 121 20.72 0.22 -7.95
CA VAL A 121 20.89 -1.08 -8.63
C VAL A 121 19.69 -1.40 -9.51
N ALA A 122 18.47 -1.28 -8.97
CA ALA A 122 17.22 -1.54 -9.69
C ALA A 122 17.08 -0.61 -10.89
N THR A 123 17.26 0.70 -10.71
CA THR A 123 17.15 1.68 -11.80
C THR A 123 18.14 1.36 -12.92
N THR A 124 19.38 1.03 -12.57
CA THR A 124 20.41 0.68 -13.55
C THR A 124 20.05 -0.61 -14.29
N LEU A 125 19.77 -1.69 -13.56
CA LEU A 125 19.50 -2.99 -14.17
C LEU A 125 18.23 -2.98 -15.02
N ILE A 126 17.15 -2.37 -14.54
CA ILE A 126 15.86 -2.33 -15.25
C ILE A 126 15.94 -1.46 -16.50
N THR A 127 16.63 -0.32 -16.44
CA THR A 127 16.78 0.55 -17.62
C THR A 127 17.67 -0.10 -18.68
N LEU A 128 18.76 -0.76 -18.26
CA LEU A 128 19.63 -1.50 -19.18
C LEU A 128 18.91 -2.72 -19.77
N SER A 129 18.13 -3.47 -18.98
CA SER A 129 17.35 -4.60 -19.49
C SER A 129 16.27 -4.15 -20.47
N ALA A 130 15.63 -3.00 -20.21
CA ALA A 130 14.65 -2.41 -21.12
C ALA A 130 15.26 -2.09 -22.49
N HIS A 131 16.49 -1.56 -22.51
CA HIS A 131 17.17 -1.20 -23.75
C HIS A 131 17.76 -2.42 -24.48
N TYR A 132 18.59 -3.21 -23.79
CA TYR A 132 19.40 -4.25 -24.44
C TYR A 132 18.72 -5.61 -24.55
N ILE A 133 17.79 -5.94 -23.64
CA ILE A 133 17.12 -7.25 -23.61
C ILE A 133 15.73 -7.15 -24.23
N ALA A 134 14.92 -6.20 -23.78
CA ALA A 134 13.57 -6.00 -24.31
C ALA A 134 13.56 -5.28 -25.66
N GLY A 135 14.65 -4.60 -26.04
CA GLY A 135 14.75 -3.89 -27.32
C GLY A 135 13.81 -2.70 -27.45
N TYR A 136 13.41 -2.08 -26.33
CA TYR A 136 12.50 -0.94 -26.36
C TYR A 136 13.17 0.31 -26.96
N ASN A 137 12.35 1.13 -27.62
CA ASN A 137 12.78 2.43 -28.14
C ASN A 137 13.16 3.40 -27.00
N LEU A 138 13.89 4.47 -27.33
CA LEU A 138 14.40 5.41 -26.32
C LEU A 138 13.28 6.11 -25.53
N GLN A 139 12.13 6.37 -26.17
CA GLN A 139 10.97 6.99 -25.52
C GLN A 139 10.43 6.12 -24.37
N MET A 140 10.32 4.82 -24.62
CA MET A 140 9.87 3.83 -23.65
C MET A 140 10.93 3.57 -22.56
N VAL A 141 12.21 3.45 -22.94
CA VAL A 141 13.32 3.32 -21.98
C VAL A 141 13.38 4.52 -21.04
N PHE A 142 13.21 5.73 -21.56
CA PHE A 142 13.15 6.94 -20.73
C PHE A 142 11.92 6.94 -19.81
N GLY A 143 10.77 6.47 -20.30
CA GLY A 143 9.58 6.26 -19.46
C GLY A 143 9.86 5.30 -18.30
N ILE A 144 10.44 4.14 -18.57
CA ILE A 144 10.83 3.14 -17.56
C ILE A 144 11.83 3.73 -16.57
N PHE A 145 12.84 4.46 -17.05
CA PHE A 145 13.80 5.15 -16.19
C PHE A 145 13.09 6.11 -15.21
N LEU A 146 12.14 6.92 -15.69
CA LEU A 146 11.36 7.80 -14.83
C LEU A 146 10.49 7.02 -13.81
N VAL A 147 9.97 5.85 -14.17
CA VAL A 147 9.28 4.98 -13.20
C VAL A 147 10.25 4.50 -12.12
N CYS A 148 11.46 4.09 -12.49
CA CYS A 148 12.48 3.64 -11.54
C CYS A 148 12.95 4.74 -10.57
N ILE A 149 12.88 6.02 -10.96
CA ILE A 149 13.10 7.15 -10.04
C ILE A 149 12.17 7.08 -8.82
N GLY A 150 10.97 6.50 -8.98
CA GLY A 150 10.05 6.23 -7.88
C GLY A 150 10.64 5.41 -6.74
N PHE A 151 11.62 4.53 -7.00
CA PHE A 151 12.31 3.78 -5.95
C PHE A 151 13.08 4.67 -4.98
N PHE A 152 13.59 5.83 -5.43
CA PHE A 152 14.27 6.78 -4.54
C PHE A 152 13.28 7.49 -3.62
N PHE A 153 12.11 7.87 -4.12
CA PHE A 153 11.04 8.41 -3.28
C PHE A 153 10.54 7.35 -2.28
N TYR A 154 10.36 6.12 -2.74
CA TYR A 154 9.92 5.00 -1.91
C TYR A 154 10.95 4.56 -0.87
N ALA A 155 12.24 4.76 -1.14
CA ALA A 155 13.31 4.50 -0.19
C ALA A 155 13.13 5.30 1.11
N PHE A 156 12.50 6.48 1.04
CA PHE A 156 12.18 7.29 2.20
C PHE A 156 10.73 7.16 2.67
N SER A 157 9.74 7.20 1.76
CA SER A 157 8.34 7.12 2.16
C SER A 157 7.95 5.75 2.73
N GLY A 158 8.53 4.66 2.21
CA GLY A 158 8.15 3.33 2.64
C GLY A 158 8.59 2.97 4.07
N PRO A 159 9.78 3.35 4.58
CA PRO A 159 10.09 3.22 6.00
C PRO A 159 9.13 3.99 6.93
N VAL A 160 8.57 5.12 6.48
CA VAL A 160 7.54 5.85 7.23
C VAL A 160 6.26 5.00 7.31
N GLU A 161 5.80 4.44 6.19
CA GLU A 161 4.66 3.52 6.15
C GLU A 161 4.88 2.26 6.99
N ILE A 162 6.07 1.69 6.98
CA ILE A 162 6.44 0.52 7.79
C ILE A 162 6.30 0.81 9.29
N VAL A 163 6.77 1.97 9.75
CA VAL A 163 6.65 2.36 11.16
C VAL A 163 5.19 2.58 11.54
N LEU A 164 4.42 3.28 10.71
CA LEU A 164 2.99 3.52 10.96
C LEU A 164 2.21 2.19 10.97
N SER A 165 2.46 1.32 10.00
CA SER A 165 1.80 0.02 9.85
C SER A 165 2.14 -0.91 11.01
N GLY A 166 3.43 -1.01 11.37
CA GLY A 166 3.89 -1.82 12.50
C GLY A 166 3.41 -1.29 13.86
N LYS A 167 2.95 -0.05 13.94
CA LYS A 167 2.29 0.56 15.11
C LYS A 167 0.78 0.67 14.98
N GLU A 168 0.20 -0.03 14.01
CA GLU A 168 -1.25 -0.12 13.76
C GLU A 168 -1.92 1.24 13.47
N ARG A 169 -1.14 2.23 12.99
CA ARG A 169 -1.61 3.58 12.62
C ARG A 169 -2.01 3.66 11.16
N ILE A 170 -2.94 2.79 10.77
CA ILE A 170 -3.48 2.69 9.41
C ILE A 170 -4.22 3.98 9.01
N ASP A 171 -4.82 4.67 9.98
CA ASP A 171 -5.43 5.98 9.83
C ASP A 171 -4.49 7.00 9.15
N TYR A 172 -3.20 7.01 9.51
CA TYR A 172 -2.22 7.93 8.93
C TYR A 172 -1.69 7.46 7.58
N ILE A 173 -1.61 6.15 7.36
CA ILE A 173 -1.30 5.60 6.04
C ILE A 173 -2.39 6.03 5.06
N SER A 174 -3.67 5.93 5.44
CA SER A 174 -4.78 6.40 4.61
C SER A 174 -4.69 7.90 4.30
N ILE A 175 -4.32 8.75 5.27
CA ILE A 175 -4.11 10.19 5.01
C ILE A 175 -2.95 10.40 4.03
N MET A 176 -1.84 9.67 4.20
CA MET A 176 -0.70 9.72 3.27
C MET A 176 -1.10 9.32 1.85
N THR A 177 -1.92 8.27 1.70
CA THR A 177 -2.49 7.83 0.42
C THR A 177 -3.41 8.89 -0.17
N ILE A 178 -4.26 9.53 0.63
CA ILE A 178 -5.15 10.62 0.18
C ILE A 178 -4.34 11.81 -0.33
N ILE A 179 -3.32 12.26 0.42
CA ILE A 179 -2.43 13.36 0.00
C ILE A 179 -1.74 13.01 -1.33
N GLY A 180 -1.20 11.80 -1.42
CA GLY A 180 -0.54 11.31 -2.64
C GLY A 180 -1.48 11.29 -3.83
N GLN A 181 -2.68 10.73 -3.66
CA GLN A 181 -3.68 10.63 -4.73
C GLN A 181 -4.21 12.00 -5.15
N LEU A 182 -4.53 12.89 -4.20
CA LEU A 182 -4.98 14.26 -4.53
C LEU A 182 -3.90 15.01 -5.28
N GLY A 183 -2.65 14.92 -4.83
CA GLY A 183 -1.54 15.53 -5.54
C GLY A 183 -1.36 14.94 -6.95
N PHE A 184 -1.46 13.62 -7.11
CA PHE A 184 -1.40 13.00 -8.44
C PHE A 184 -2.54 13.48 -9.35
N VAL A 185 -3.76 13.61 -8.83
CA VAL A 185 -4.90 14.15 -9.59
C VAL A 185 -4.65 15.59 -10.01
N VAL A 186 -4.21 16.45 -9.08
CA VAL A 186 -3.95 17.87 -9.35
C VAL A 186 -2.82 18.03 -10.36
N PHE A 187 -1.64 17.49 -10.07
CA PHE A 187 -0.47 17.67 -10.93
C PHE A 187 -0.59 16.91 -12.23
N GLY A 188 -1.18 15.71 -12.22
CA GLY A 188 -1.45 14.95 -13.43
C GLY A 188 -2.45 15.65 -14.34
N THR A 189 -3.49 16.28 -13.78
CA THR A 189 -4.41 17.13 -14.58
C THR A 189 -3.68 18.31 -15.20
N LEU A 190 -2.85 19.03 -14.43
CA LEU A 190 -2.08 20.17 -14.94
C LEU A 190 -1.15 19.78 -16.10
N VAL A 191 -0.46 18.63 -15.97
CA VAL A 191 0.42 18.07 -17.00
C VAL A 191 -0.36 17.72 -18.27
N LEU A 192 -1.50 17.03 -18.13
CA LEU A 192 -2.30 16.59 -19.27
C LEU A 192 -2.95 17.77 -20.01
N VAL A 193 -3.47 18.76 -19.28
CA VAL A 193 -4.00 20.00 -19.89
C VAL A 193 -2.89 20.79 -20.59
N GLY A 194 -1.67 20.74 -20.07
CA GLY A 194 -0.49 21.33 -20.71
C GLY A 194 0.00 20.60 -21.97
N GLY A 195 -0.64 19.49 -22.37
CA GLY A 195 -0.26 18.71 -23.55
C GLY A 195 1.06 17.94 -23.40
N ILE A 196 1.55 17.79 -22.16
CA ILE A 196 2.81 17.08 -21.90
C ILE A 196 2.58 15.58 -22.11
N SER A 197 3.57 14.91 -22.73
CA SER A 197 3.60 13.46 -22.96
C SER A 197 3.41 12.65 -21.66
N PHE A 198 3.17 11.33 -21.79
CA PHE A 198 3.00 10.42 -20.66
C PHE A 198 4.15 10.44 -19.63
N HIS A 199 5.36 10.84 -20.05
CA HIS A 199 6.50 11.08 -19.14
C HIS A 199 6.16 12.10 -18.05
N GLY A 200 5.46 13.18 -18.39
CA GLY A 200 5.03 14.17 -17.41
C GLY A 200 4.06 13.59 -16.39
N LEU A 201 3.19 12.67 -16.82
CA LEU A 201 2.25 12.00 -15.91
C LEU A 201 2.98 11.08 -14.93
N ILE A 202 4.05 10.40 -15.37
CA ILE A 202 4.94 9.63 -14.47
C ILE A 202 5.62 10.56 -13.47
N VAL A 203 6.15 11.71 -13.90
CA VAL A 203 6.75 12.68 -12.96
C VAL A 203 5.73 13.20 -11.95
N ALA A 204 4.49 13.44 -12.39
CA ALA A 204 3.41 13.92 -11.53
C ALA A 204 3.08 12.97 -10.37
N THR A 205 3.33 11.65 -10.49
CA THR A 205 3.10 10.71 -9.38
C THR A 205 4.01 10.98 -8.18
N TYR A 206 5.16 11.61 -8.39
CA TYR A 206 6.17 11.79 -7.35
C TYR A 206 6.10 13.13 -6.62
N ILE A 207 5.44 14.13 -7.20
CA ILE A 207 5.43 15.50 -6.66
C ILE A 207 4.81 15.53 -5.25
N ALA A 208 3.78 14.72 -5.02
CA ALA A 208 3.08 14.67 -3.73
C ALA A 208 3.75 13.76 -2.69
N VAL A 209 4.69 12.91 -3.10
CA VAL A 209 5.30 11.89 -2.23
C VAL A 209 6.12 12.53 -1.10
N PRO A 210 6.99 13.54 -1.33
CA PRO A 210 7.71 14.21 -0.25
C PRO A 210 6.79 14.86 0.77
N VAL A 211 5.69 15.48 0.32
CA VAL A 211 4.70 16.13 1.19
C VAL A 211 4.01 15.08 2.08
N SER A 212 3.59 13.98 1.48
CA SER A 212 2.99 12.84 2.18
C SER A 212 3.95 12.22 3.19
N ALA A 213 5.20 11.98 2.81
CA ALA A 213 6.24 11.44 3.69
C ALA A 213 6.57 12.40 4.84
N LEU A 214 6.66 13.71 4.58
CA LEU A 214 6.89 14.72 5.62
C LEU A 214 5.75 14.74 6.64
N PHE A 215 4.51 14.63 6.18
CA PHE A 215 3.35 14.50 7.05
C PHE A 215 3.47 13.25 7.95
N GLY A 216 3.81 12.10 7.38
CA GLY A 216 4.03 10.86 8.13
C GLY A 216 5.15 10.98 9.16
N VAL A 217 6.30 11.55 8.80
CA VAL A 217 7.43 11.80 9.73
C VAL A 217 7.02 12.75 10.86
N ARG A 218 6.34 13.85 10.52
CA ARG A 218 5.84 14.83 11.50
C ARG A 218 4.93 14.17 12.51
N TYR A 219 4.12 13.21 12.07
CA TYR A 219 3.21 12.45 12.90
C TYR A 219 3.91 11.43 13.79
N ILE A 220 4.82 10.62 13.23
CA ILE A 220 5.67 9.67 13.98
C ILE A 220 6.32 10.37 15.18
N LYS A 221 6.90 11.56 14.94
CA LYS A 221 7.50 12.37 16.00
C LYS A 221 6.48 12.92 16.99
N ARG A 222 5.32 13.41 16.53
CA ARG A 222 4.29 14.00 17.41
C ARG A 222 3.70 12.97 18.39
N LEU A 223 3.65 11.71 17.97
CA LEU A 223 3.13 10.60 18.76
C LEU A 223 4.18 9.78 19.50
N ASN A 224 5.47 10.14 19.39
CA ASN A 224 6.57 9.39 19.96
C ASN A 224 6.58 7.90 19.52
N LEU A 225 6.17 7.61 18.28
CA LEU A 225 6.18 6.24 17.74
C LEU A 225 7.61 5.75 17.45
N ALA A 226 8.49 6.70 17.11
CA ALA A 226 9.91 6.51 16.89
C ALA A 226 10.62 7.86 17.07
N THR A 227 11.86 7.85 17.56
CA THR A 227 12.68 9.07 17.66
C THR A 227 13.25 9.51 16.30
N LEU A 228 13.36 8.57 15.35
CA LEU A 228 13.94 8.74 14.02
C LEU A 228 15.36 9.32 14.04
N LYS A 229 16.10 9.09 15.13
CA LYS A 229 17.50 9.49 15.24
C LYS A 229 18.31 8.74 14.20
N PHE A 230 19.19 9.46 13.51
CA PHE A 230 20.06 8.86 12.52
C PHE A 230 20.99 7.85 13.18
N LYS A 231 20.72 6.56 12.92
CA LYS A 231 21.47 5.43 13.45
C LYS A 231 21.51 4.34 12.38
N ILE A 232 22.72 4.01 11.95
CA ILE A 232 22.96 2.96 10.98
C ILE A 232 23.75 1.86 11.68
N THR A 233 23.40 0.62 11.41
CA THR A 233 24.08 -0.55 11.95
C THR A 233 24.27 -1.55 10.82
N PRO A 234 25.32 -1.40 10.00
CA PRO A 234 25.53 -2.26 8.83
C PRO A 234 25.57 -3.76 9.17
N GLY A 235 25.96 -4.12 10.39
CA GLY A 235 25.99 -5.51 10.86
C GLY A 235 24.64 -6.24 10.81
N ILE A 236 23.49 -5.54 10.79
CA ILE A 236 22.17 -6.19 10.67
C ILE A 236 21.68 -6.32 9.22
N TRP A 237 22.36 -5.73 8.22
CA TRP A 237 21.86 -5.66 6.85
C TRP A 237 21.72 -7.04 6.20
N ALA A 238 22.73 -7.90 6.33
CA ALA A 238 22.68 -9.26 5.79
C ALA A 238 21.53 -10.07 6.42
N SER A 239 21.27 -9.87 7.71
CA SER A 239 20.15 -10.49 8.42
C SER A 239 18.80 -9.99 7.89
N ILE A 240 18.64 -8.67 7.73
CA ILE A 240 17.43 -8.06 7.17
C ILE A 240 17.15 -8.65 5.78
N ILE A 241 18.12 -8.63 4.87
CA ILE A 241 17.93 -9.14 3.50
C ILE A 241 17.57 -10.62 3.51
N LYS A 242 18.30 -11.45 4.27
CA LYS A 242 18.07 -12.90 4.34
C LYS A 242 16.66 -13.23 4.84
N HIS A 243 16.20 -12.54 5.90
CA HIS A 243 14.87 -12.78 6.45
C HIS A 243 13.73 -12.14 5.63
N SER A 244 14.05 -11.18 4.76
CA SER A 244 13.09 -10.53 3.86
C SER A 244 12.86 -11.32 2.58
N LEU A 245 13.81 -12.16 2.17
CA LEU A 245 13.76 -12.89 0.89
C LEU A 245 12.50 -13.74 0.66
N PRO A 246 11.94 -14.47 1.66
CA PRO A 246 10.67 -15.18 1.47
C PRO A 246 9.50 -14.24 1.17
N PHE A 247 9.48 -13.04 1.76
CA PHE A 247 8.47 -12.03 1.48
C PHE A 247 8.68 -11.40 0.10
N ALA A 248 9.92 -11.29 -0.35
CA ALA A 248 10.25 -10.84 -1.70
C ALA A 248 9.61 -11.76 -2.74
N LEU A 249 9.77 -13.09 -2.57
CA LEU A 249 9.19 -14.07 -3.47
C LEU A 249 7.66 -14.00 -3.51
N ILE A 250 7.01 -13.89 -2.34
CA ILE A 250 5.55 -13.72 -2.25
C ILE A 250 5.09 -12.46 -3.01
N THR A 251 5.77 -11.34 -2.79
CA THR A 251 5.43 -10.06 -3.43
C THR A 251 5.65 -10.12 -4.93
N PHE A 252 6.76 -10.71 -5.38
CA PHE A 252 7.05 -10.91 -6.80
C PHE A 252 6.00 -11.79 -7.48
N THR A 253 5.62 -12.92 -6.87
CA THR A 253 4.58 -13.78 -7.44
C THR A 253 3.25 -13.03 -7.58
N LEU A 254 2.89 -12.18 -6.61
CA LEU A 254 1.67 -11.38 -6.68
C LEU A 254 1.72 -10.34 -7.82
N VAL A 255 2.83 -9.62 -7.95
CA VAL A 255 3.00 -8.60 -9.01
C VAL A 255 3.10 -9.25 -10.39
N ALA A 256 3.83 -10.36 -10.51
CA ALA A 256 3.89 -11.11 -11.75
C ALA A 256 2.49 -11.62 -12.16
N ALA A 257 1.66 -12.04 -11.20
CA ALA A 257 0.29 -12.47 -11.52
C ALA A 257 -0.61 -11.35 -12.05
N THR A 258 -0.29 -10.08 -11.82
CA THR A 258 -1.11 -8.92 -12.23
C THR A 258 -0.56 -8.13 -13.42
N ASP A 259 0.75 -8.14 -13.64
CA ASP A 259 1.39 -7.27 -14.64
C ASP A 259 2.25 -8.01 -15.66
N LEU A 260 2.51 -9.33 -15.48
CA LEU A 260 3.28 -10.12 -16.45
C LEU A 260 2.61 -10.16 -17.83
N ASP A 261 1.28 -10.21 -17.85
CA ASP A 261 0.48 -10.12 -19.08
C ASP A 261 0.78 -8.84 -19.86
N THR A 262 0.82 -7.70 -19.19
CA THR A 262 1.03 -6.37 -19.76
C THR A 262 2.45 -6.24 -20.31
N VAL A 263 3.44 -6.81 -19.61
CA VAL A 263 4.84 -6.84 -20.05
C VAL A 263 5.04 -7.75 -21.25
N LEU A 264 4.46 -8.94 -21.26
CA LEU A 264 4.53 -9.83 -22.43
C LEU A 264 3.84 -9.21 -23.64
N LEU A 265 2.69 -8.56 -23.42
CA LEU A 265 1.98 -7.86 -24.47
C LEU A 265 2.82 -6.71 -25.04
N SER A 266 3.48 -5.92 -24.21
CA SER A 266 4.32 -4.82 -24.69
C SER A 266 5.57 -5.26 -25.45
N LEU A 267 6.01 -6.51 -25.29
CA LEU A 267 7.12 -7.08 -26.07
C LEU A 267 6.68 -7.60 -27.45
N TRP A 268 5.40 -7.95 -27.62
CA TRP A 268 4.91 -8.64 -28.82
C TRP A 268 3.91 -7.83 -29.64
N ARG A 269 3.31 -6.81 -29.04
CA ARG A 269 2.18 -6.06 -29.60
C ARG A 269 2.45 -4.56 -29.59
N SER A 270 1.65 -3.87 -30.39
CA SER A 270 1.75 -2.42 -30.51
C SER A 270 1.34 -1.73 -29.21
N PRO A 271 1.82 -0.50 -28.93
CA PRO A 271 1.39 0.27 -27.76
C PRO A 271 -0.13 0.47 -27.71
N HIS A 272 -0.80 0.61 -28.86
CA HIS A 272 -2.26 0.70 -28.95
C HIS A 272 -2.96 -0.52 -28.31
N GLU A 273 -2.56 -1.74 -28.71
CA GLU A 273 -3.13 -2.98 -28.17
C GLU A 273 -2.88 -3.12 -26.67
N VAL A 274 -1.71 -2.67 -26.18
CA VAL A 274 -1.41 -2.61 -24.74
C VAL A 274 -2.32 -1.62 -24.01
N GLY A 275 -2.59 -0.47 -24.63
CA GLY A 275 -3.51 0.54 -24.13
C GLY A 275 -4.93 0.00 -23.97
N TRP A 276 -5.48 -0.63 -25.01
CA TRP A 276 -6.81 -1.26 -24.96
C TRP A 276 -6.89 -2.35 -23.89
N TYR A 277 -5.87 -3.21 -23.82
CA TYR A 277 -5.80 -4.26 -22.81
C TYR A 277 -5.80 -3.68 -21.40
N LYS A 278 -4.92 -2.72 -21.10
CA LYS A 278 -4.81 -2.17 -19.75
C LYS A 278 -6.02 -1.32 -19.36
N ALA A 279 -6.65 -0.62 -20.31
CA ALA A 279 -7.88 0.12 -20.06
C ALA A 279 -9.00 -0.81 -19.61
N ALA A 280 -9.25 -1.89 -20.37
CA ALA A 280 -10.22 -2.91 -20.02
C ALA A 280 -9.88 -3.62 -18.69
N TYR A 281 -8.61 -4.01 -18.52
CA TYR A 281 -8.13 -4.69 -17.31
C TYR A 281 -8.32 -3.82 -16.06
N ASN A 282 -8.03 -2.51 -16.15
CA ASN A 282 -8.21 -1.58 -15.04
C ASN A 282 -9.68 -1.51 -14.59
N LEU A 283 -10.65 -1.49 -15.51
CA LEU A 283 -12.07 -1.52 -15.15
C LEU A 283 -12.43 -2.78 -14.35
N VAL A 284 -11.98 -3.95 -14.82
CA VAL A 284 -12.23 -5.23 -14.15
C VAL A 284 -11.56 -5.29 -12.78
N PHE A 285 -10.30 -4.86 -12.69
CA PHE A 285 -9.54 -4.90 -11.46
C PHE A 285 -10.14 -4.00 -10.38
N LYS A 286 -10.72 -2.85 -10.76
CA LYS A 286 -11.41 -1.95 -9.83
C LYS A 286 -12.64 -2.61 -9.19
N LEU A 287 -13.32 -3.50 -9.91
CA LEU A 287 -14.47 -4.27 -9.37
C LEU A 287 -14.07 -5.30 -8.30
N LEU A 288 -12.78 -5.64 -8.19
CA LEU A 288 -12.27 -6.56 -7.16
C LEU A 288 -12.31 -5.97 -5.75
N PHE A 289 -12.67 -4.69 -5.56
CA PHE A 289 -12.84 -4.12 -4.21
C PHE A 289 -13.88 -4.89 -3.39
N ILE A 290 -14.91 -5.45 -4.03
CA ILE A 290 -15.96 -6.28 -3.41
C ILE A 290 -15.33 -7.52 -2.77
N ARG A 291 -14.41 -8.18 -3.49
CA ARG A 291 -13.63 -9.31 -2.98
C ARG A 291 -12.83 -8.92 -1.74
N GLY A 292 -12.21 -7.74 -1.78
CA GLY A 292 -11.43 -7.20 -0.66
C GLY A 292 -12.28 -7.04 0.61
N ALA A 293 -13.45 -6.41 0.51
CA ALA A 293 -14.37 -6.20 1.63
C ALA A 293 -14.86 -7.51 2.28
N LEU A 294 -15.06 -8.53 1.46
CA LEU A 294 -15.45 -9.86 1.93
C LEU A 294 -14.30 -10.54 2.69
N LEU A 295 -13.08 -10.50 2.14
CA LEU A 295 -11.91 -11.09 2.80
C LEU A 295 -11.61 -10.43 4.15
N THR A 296 -11.72 -9.11 4.26
CA THR A 296 -11.46 -8.39 5.54
C THR A 296 -12.50 -8.72 6.61
N THR A 297 -13.76 -8.92 6.23
CA THR A 297 -14.85 -9.21 7.17
C THR A 297 -14.87 -10.69 7.59
N LEU A 298 -14.62 -11.59 6.65
CA LEU A 298 -14.87 -13.03 6.84
C LEU A 298 -13.65 -13.80 7.34
N THR A 299 -12.44 -13.36 7.01
CA THR A 299 -11.20 -14.05 7.44
C THR A 299 -11.09 -14.13 8.96
N PRO A 300 -11.29 -13.03 9.74
CA PRO A 300 -11.21 -13.11 11.20
C PRO A 300 -12.28 -14.03 11.80
N GLN A 301 -13.49 -14.05 11.22
CA GLN A 301 -14.58 -14.91 11.67
C GLN A 301 -14.27 -16.39 11.45
N MET A 302 -13.74 -16.73 10.26
CA MET A 302 -13.34 -18.11 9.95
C MET A 302 -12.20 -18.57 10.84
N SER A 303 -11.17 -17.73 11.07
CA SER A 303 -10.07 -18.05 12.00
C SER A 303 -10.55 -18.27 13.44
N ARG A 304 -11.57 -17.53 13.90
CA ARG A 304 -12.15 -17.70 15.25
C ARG A 304 -12.93 -19.01 15.40
N TYR A 305 -13.62 -19.46 14.35
CA TYR A 305 -14.36 -20.73 14.37
C TYR A 305 -13.49 -21.95 14.07
N TYR A 306 -12.32 -21.72 13.49
CA TYR A 306 -11.33 -22.74 13.21
C TYR A 306 -10.84 -23.37 14.52
N GLY A 307 -11.02 -24.68 14.68
CA GLY A 307 -10.72 -25.41 15.92
C GLY A 307 -11.88 -25.51 16.92
N VAL A 308 -12.95 -24.70 16.77
CA VAL A 308 -14.13 -24.74 17.66
C VAL A 308 -15.29 -25.50 17.01
N SER A 309 -15.57 -25.27 15.73
CA SER A 309 -16.67 -25.95 15.03
C SER A 309 -16.48 -25.92 13.51
N SER A 310 -16.21 -27.08 12.92
CA SER A 310 -16.13 -27.25 11.46
C SER A 310 -17.43 -26.87 10.75
N ALA A 311 -18.58 -27.16 11.37
CA ALA A 311 -19.90 -26.80 10.84
C ALA A 311 -20.11 -25.29 10.70
N ARG A 312 -19.62 -24.48 11.66
CA ARG A 312 -19.70 -23.00 11.57
C ARG A 312 -18.79 -22.46 10.48
N VAL A 313 -17.58 -23.00 10.35
CA VAL A 313 -16.67 -22.66 9.24
C VAL A 313 -17.34 -22.96 7.90
N GLY A 314 -17.94 -24.14 7.74
CA GLY A 314 -18.67 -24.52 6.52
C GLY A 314 -19.85 -23.59 6.21
N LYS A 315 -20.63 -23.18 7.22
CA LYS A 315 -21.73 -22.22 7.06
C LYS A 315 -21.22 -20.84 6.61
N THR A 316 -20.19 -20.30 7.27
CA THR A 316 -19.59 -19.02 6.91
C THR A 316 -19.00 -19.08 5.50
N PHE A 317 -18.31 -20.16 5.14
CA PHE A 317 -17.80 -20.39 3.79
C PHE A 317 -18.91 -20.40 2.74
N ASN A 318 -19.97 -21.19 2.95
CA ASN A 318 -21.11 -21.25 2.02
C ASN A 318 -21.83 -19.92 1.88
N ALA A 319 -22.00 -19.16 2.97
CA ALA A 319 -22.57 -17.81 2.90
C ALA A 319 -21.68 -16.87 2.09
N SER A 320 -20.36 -16.92 2.32
CA SER A 320 -19.37 -16.13 1.58
C SER A 320 -19.40 -16.44 0.09
N PHE A 321 -19.45 -17.73 -0.26
CA PHE A 321 -19.54 -18.20 -1.63
C PHE A 321 -20.83 -17.73 -2.30
N LYS A 322 -21.98 -17.86 -1.62
CA LYS A 322 -23.26 -17.35 -2.13
C LYS A 322 -23.23 -15.84 -2.38
N ILE A 323 -22.70 -15.05 -1.45
CA ILE A 323 -22.58 -13.61 -1.61
C ILE A 323 -21.66 -13.27 -2.80
N LEU A 324 -20.50 -13.94 -2.90
CA LEU A 324 -19.60 -13.77 -4.03
C LEU A 324 -20.30 -14.01 -5.37
N TRP A 325 -21.00 -15.14 -5.51
CA TRP A 325 -21.74 -15.46 -6.74
C TRP A 325 -22.90 -14.51 -7.02
N MET A 326 -23.60 -14.06 -5.96
CA MET A 326 -24.72 -13.12 -6.09
C MET A 326 -24.27 -11.75 -6.63
N PHE A 327 -23.05 -11.31 -6.35
CA PHE A 327 -22.50 -10.08 -6.90
C PHE A 327 -21.68 -10.31 -8.18
N SER A 328 -20.87 -11.37 -8.25
CA SER A 328 -19.97 -11.61 -9.37
C SER A 328 -20.71 -11.97 -10.65
N LEU A 329 -21.79 -12.76 -10.59
CA LEU A 329 -22.55 -13.14 -11.80
C LEU A 329 -23.25 -11.94 -12.45
N PRO A 330 -24.04 -11.13 -11.72
CA PRO A 330 -24.67 -9.96 -12.31
C PRO A 330 -23.65 -8.94 -12.82
N ILE A 331 -22.52 -8.78 -12.13
CA ILE A 331 -21.45 -7.89 -12.59
C ILE A 331 -20.84 -8.45 -13.88
N ALA A 332 -20.48 -9.73 -13.94
CA ALA A 332 -19.87 -10.33 -15.12
C ALA A 332 -20.80 -10.33 -16.34
N LEU A 333 -22.08 -10.72 -16.15
CA LEU A 333 -23.09 -10.68 -17.21
C LEU A 333 -23.40 -9.24 -17.62
N GLY A 334 -23.60 -8.35 -16.65
CA GLY A 334 -23.90 -6.94 -16.88
C GLY A 334 -22.79 -6.23 -17.63
N THR A 335 -21.52 -6.40 -17.24
CA THR A 335 -20.39 -5.78 -17.93
C THR A 335 -20.14 -6.39 -19.30
N SER A 336 -20.42 -7.68 -19.49
CA SER A 336 -20.28 -8.34 -20.80
C SER A 336 -21.36 -7.86 -21.78
N VAL A 337 -22.62 -7.75 -21.34
CA VAL A 337 -23.74 -7.27 -22.17
C VAL A 337 -23.61 -5.76 -22.45
N LEU A 338 -23.23 -4.98 -21.44
CA LEU A 338 -23.06 -3.52 -21.55
C LEU A 338 -21.64 -3.11 -21.98
N ALA A 339 -20.79 -4.06 -22.41
CA ALA A 339 -19.38 -3.80 -22.70
C ALA A 339 -19.21 -2.63 -23.69
N ARG A 340 -19.92 -2.70 -24.82
CA ARG A 340 -19.84 -1.66 -25.86
C ARG A 340 -20.31 -0.29 -25.34
N PRO A 341 -21.52 -0.13 -24.76
CA PRO A 341 -21.94 1.12 -24.14
C PRO A 341 -20.98 1.68 -23.10
N ILE A 342 -20.45 0.82 -22.22
CA ILE A 342 -19.52 1.22 -21.16
C ILE A 342 -18.22 1.77 -21.77
N ILE A 343 -17.64 1.06 -22.73
CA ILE A 343 -16.39 1.48 -23.38
C ILE A 343 -16.60 2.79 -24.14
N THR A 344 -17.65 2.92 -24.95
CA THR A 344 -17.93 4.16 -25.70
C THR A 344 -18.33 5.34 -24.82
N PHE A 345 -18.84 5.08 -23.61
CA PHE A 345 -19.16 6.14 -22.65
C PHE A 345 -17.92 6.63 -21.89
N LEU A 346 -17.04 5.70 -21.49
CA LEU A 346 -15.88 6.01 -20.68
C LEU A 346 -14.66 6.45 -21.50
N TYR A 347 -14.47 5.87 -22.69
CA TYR A 347 -13.31 6.08 -23.54
C TYR A 347 -13.68 6.72 -24.87
N THR A 348 -12.67 7.19 -25.58
CA THR A 348 -12.78 7.77 -26.91
C THR A 348 -12.91 6.69 -27.99
N ASP A 349 -13.17 7.10 -29.23
CA ASP A 349 -13.28 6.17 -30.37
C ASP A 349 -11.92 5.56 -30.78
N GLU A 350 -10.82 6.21 -30.39
CA GLU A 350 -9.45 5.68 -30.31
C GLU A 350 -9.27 4.91 -29.00
#